data_AF-A0A011QNF1-F1
#
_entry.id   AF-A0A011QNF1-F1
#
_cell.length_a   1.000
_cell.length_b   1.000
_cell.length_c   1.000
_cell.angle_alpha   90.00
_cell.angle_beta   90.00
_cell.angle_gamma   90.00
#
_symmetry.space_group_name_H-M   'P 1'
#
loop_
_entity.id
_entity.type
_entity.pdbx_description
1 polymer ?
#
loop_
_entity_poly.entity_id
_entity_poly.type
_entity_poly.pdbx_seq_one_letter_code
_entity_poly.pdbx_strand_id
1 'polypeptide(L)'
;MSKQPPPSTPQINRLRAAAALIPIIESGLADSRLSVERAALMASFCEWTVEGPFDDPSVAKLAETVDGGLKRIKMALSSTA
;
A
#
# COMPACT_ATOMS: atom_id res chain seq x y z
N MET A 1 -20.53 -20.48 11.21
CA MET A 1 -19.66 -20.70 10.03
C MET A 1 -18.62 -19.59 10.01
N SER A 2 -17.49 -19.79 10.68
CA SER A 2 -16.33 -18.90 10.59
C SER A 2 -15.83 -18.92 9.15
N LYS A 3 -15.99 -17.82 8.41
CA LYS A 3 -15.33 -17.64 7.12
C LYS A 3 -13.84 -17.51 7.40
N GLN A 4 -13.17 -18.66 7.48
CA GLN A 4 -11.73 -18.71 7.59
C GLN A 4 -11.20 -18.00 6.34
N PRO A 5 -10.40 -16.92 6.49
CA PRO A 5 -9.88 -16.24 5.33
C PRO A 5 -9.09 -17.26 4.48
N PRO A 6 -9.12 -17.12 3.15
CA PRO A 6 -8.36 -17.99 2.27
C PRO A 6 -6.90 -18.06 2.72
N PRO A 7 -6.22 -19.20 2.51
CA PRO A 7 -4.87 -19.43 3.00
C PRO A 7 -3.95 -18.27 2.65
N SER A 8 -3.37 -17.67 3.67
CA SER A 8 -2.54 -16.47 3.55
C SER A 8 -1.25 -16.81 2.81
N THR A 9 -1.18 -16.51 1.51
CA THR A 9 0.09 -16.54 0.79
C THR A 9 0.96 -15.35 1.23
N PRO A 10 2.30 -15.46 1.13
CA PRO A 10 3.19 -14.33 1.39
C PRO A 10 2.86 -13.09 0.54
N GLN A 11 2.31 -13.27 -0.67
CA GLN A 11 1.89 -12.17 -1.55
C GLN A 11 0.68 -11.42 -0.96
N ILE A 12 -0.35 -12.14 -0.51
CA ILE A 12 -1.55 -11.53 0.08
C ILE A 12 -1.21 -10.78 1.38
N ASN A 13 -0.32 -11.34 2.21
CA ASN A 13 0.10 -10.69 3.44
C ASN A 13 0.84 -9.38 3.19
N ARG A 14 1.72 -9.36 2.18
CA ARG A 14 2.43 -8.14 1.75
C ARG A 14 1.45 -7.07 1.27
N LEU A 15 0.50 -7.43 0.41
CA LEU A 15 -0.54 -6.52 -0.06
C LEU A 15 -1.42 -5.96 1.07
N ARG A 16 -1.80 -6.80 2.04
CA ARG A 16 -2.56 -6.34 3.22
C ARG A 16 -1.75 -5.37 4.07
N ALA A 17 -0.46 -5.63 4.27
CA ALA A 17 0.42 -4.72 4.98
C ALA A 17 0.55 -3.38 4.23
N ALA A 18 0.75 -3.42 2.92
CA ALA A 18 0.80 -2.20 2.09
C ALA A 18 -0.52 -1.41 2.20
N ALA A 19 -1.67 -2.07 2.04
CA ALA A 19 -2.98 -1.41 2.15
C ALA A 19 -3.19 -0.74 3.53
N ALA A 20 -2.69 -1.33 4.60
CA ALA A 20 -2.74 -0.74 5.94
C ALA A 20 -1.75 0.42 6.13
N LEU A 21 -0.60 0.38 5.44
CA LEU A 21 0.40 1.44 5.49
C LEU A 21 -0.04 2.72 4.76
N ILE A 22 -0.80 2.61 3.67
CA ILE A 22 -1.24 3.78 2.90
C ILE A 22 -1.88 4.88 3.75
N PRO A 23 -2.95 4.64 4.54
CA PRO A 23 -3.55 5.69 5.35
C PRO A 23 -2.60 6.24 6.43
N ILE A 24 -1.64 5.43 6.90
CA ILE A 24 -0.61 5.86 7.86
C ILE A 24 0.36 6.84 7.20
N ILE A 25 0.78 6.57 5.97
CA ILE A 25 1.67 7.45 5.20
C ILE A 25 0.93 8.75 4.86
N GLU A 26 -0.30 8.66 4.34
CA GLU A 26 -1.12 9.82 3.95
C GLU A 26 -1.36 10.76 5.14
N SER A 27 -1.82 10.23 6.27
CA SER A 27 -2.01 11.03 7.49
C SER A 27 -0.70 11.56 8.05
N GLY A 28 0.37 10.75 8.04
CA GLY A 28 1.69 11.17 8.50
C GLY A 28 2.28 12.33 7.69
N LEU A 29 2.06 12.34 6.38
CA LEU A 29 2.43 13.45 5.49
C LEU A 29 1.57 14.68 5.74
N ALA A 30 0.23 14.52 5.80
CA ALA A 30 -0.70 15.62 6.02
C ALA A 30 -0.45 16.34 7.37
N ASP A 31 -0.16 15.59 8.43
CA ASP A 31 0.11 16.11 9.76
C ASP A 31 1.58 16.53 9.97
N SER A 32 2.45 16.43 8.93
CA SER A 32 3.90 16.65 9.04
C SER A 32 4.59 15.81 10.13
N ARG A 33 4.03 14.65 10.48
CA ARG A 33 4.58 13.69 11.47
C ARG A 33 5.53 12.68 10.85
N LEU A 34 5.53 12.59 9.52
CA LEU A 34 6.39 11.71 8.74
C LEU A 34 7.25 12.55 7.79
N SER A 35 8.56 12.37 7.82
CA SER A 35 9.45 13.03 6.86
C SER A 35 9.21 12.50 5.45
N VAL A 36 9.46 13.35 4.44
CA VAL A 36 9.36 13.00 3.02
C VAL A 36 10.18 11.76 2.69
N GLU A 37 11.42 11.68 3.18
CA GLU A 37 12.31 10.53 2.96
C GLU A 37 11.75 9.23 3.54
N ARG A 38 11.21 9.28 4.76
CA ARG A 38 10.62 8.10 5.40
C ARG A 38 9.34 7.67 4.71
N ALA A 39 8.50 8.62 4.30
CA ALA A 39 7.31 8.37 3.52
C ALA A 39 7.64 7.74 2.15
N ALA A 40 8.68 8.22 1.48
CA ALA A 40 9.15 7.67 0.22
C ALA A 40 9.63 6.21 0.38
N LEU A 41 10.40 5.89 1.42
CA LEU A 41 10.84 4.53 1.70
C LEU A 41 9.66 3.57 1.94
N MET A 42 8.66 4.02 2.70
CA MET A 42 7.44 3.24 2.95
C MET A 42 6.60 3.07 1.67
N ALA A 43 6.57 4.09 0.81
CA ALA A 43 5.92 4.01 -0.50
C ALA A 43 6.63 2.99 -1.42
N SER A 44 7.96 2.91 -1.42
CA SER A 44 8.70 1.90 -2.19
C SER A 44 8.35 0.47 -1.79
N PHE A 45 8.11 0.22 -0.49
CA PHE A 45 7.60 -1.08 -0.05
C PHE A 45 6.22 -1.36 -0.66
N CYS A 46 5.30 -0.39 -0.60
CA CYS A 46 3.96 -0.54 -1.16
C CYS A 46 4.02 -0.81 -2.66
N GLU A 47 4.88 -0.09 -3.39
CA GLU A 47 5.08 -0.25 -4.84
C GLU A 47 5.53 -1.67 -5.19
N TRP A 48 6.52 -2.19 -4.48
CA TRP A 48 6.98 -3.57 -4.66
C TRP A 48 5.87 -4.62 -4.41
N THR A 49 4.90 -4.34 -3.51
CA THR A 49 3.84 -5.30 -3.24
C THR A 49 2.83 -5.46 -4.37
N VAL A 50 2.74 -4.49 -5.29
CA VAL A 50 1.85 -4.53 -6.46
C VAL A 50 2.56 -5.01 -7.73
N GLU A 51 3.86 -5.32 -7.65
CA GLU A 51 4.61 -5.91 -8.76
C GLU A 51 4.26 -7.40 -8.93
N GLY A 52 3.58 -7.72 -10.04
CA GLY A 52 3.40 -9.09 -10.49
C GLY A 52 1.94 -9.44 -10.82
N PRO A 53 1.73 -10.61 -11.45
CA PRO A 53 0.39 -11.10 -11.75
C PRO A 53 -0.33 -11.54 -10.46
N PHE A 54 -1.63 -11.26 -10.40
CA PHE A 54 -2.54 -11.72 -9.35
C PHE A 54 -3.61 -12.60 -9.99
N ASP A 55 -3.49 -13.92 -9.80
CA ASP A 55 -4.43 -14.88 -10.40
C ASP A 55 -5.80 -14.86 -9.70
N ASP A 56 -5.84 -14.44 -8.44
CA ASP A 56 -7.05 -14.32 -7.64
C ASP A 56 -7.65 -12.90 -7.79
N PRO A 57 -8.89 -12.77 -8.29
CA PRO A 57 -9.56 -11.47 -8.46
C PRO A 57 -9.67 -10.63 -7.18
N SER A 58 -9.81 -11.28 -6.01
CA SER A 58 -9.86 -10.58 -4.72
C SER A 58 -8.52 -9.97 -4.35
N VAL A 59 -7.42 -10.62 -4.75
CA VAL A 59 -6.05 -10.13 -4.54
C VAL A 59 -5.73 -9.03 -5.56
N ALA A 60 -6.16 -9.18 -6.80
CA ALA A 60 -6.05 -8.13 -7.82
C ALA A 60 -6.76 -6.84 -7.38
N LYS A 61 -7.99 -6.94 -6.85
CA LYS A 61 -8.73 -5.79 -6.30
C LYS A 61 -8.01 -5.14 -5.12
N LEU A 62 -7.35 -5.93 -4.27
CA LEU A 62 -6.53 -5.39 -3.19
C LEU A 62 -5.31 -4.65 -3.74
N ALA A 63 -4.65 -5.19 -4.77
CA ALA A 63 -3.54 -4.53 -5.45
C ALA A 63 -3.96 -3.22 -6.11
N GLU A 64 -5.14 -3.15 -6.75
CA GLU A 64 -5.71 -1.90 -7.28
C GLU A 64 -5.92 -0.85 -6.18
N THR A 65 -6.38 -1.28 -5.00
CA THR A 65 -6.54 -0.39 -3.84
C THR A 65 -5.20 0.18 -3.39
N VAL A 66 -4.16 -0.66 -3.35
CA VAL A 66 -2.80 -0.26 -3.01
C VAL A 66 -2.23 0.70 -4.07
N ASP A 67 -2.38 0.39 -5.36
CA ASP A 67 -1.95 1.24 -6.47
C ASP A 67 -2.62 2.63 -6.44
N GLY A 68 -3.93 2.67 -6.17
CA GLY A 68 -4.68 3.92 -6.05
C GLY A 68 -4.17 4.82 -4.92
N GLY A 69 -3.79 4.25 -3.77
CA GLY A 69 -3.19 5.02 -2.68
C GLY A 69 -1.73 5.41 -2.92
N LEU A 70 -0.94 4.54 -3.57
CA LEU A 70 0.41 4.87 -4.04
C LEU A 70 0.44 6.11 -4.92
N LYS A 71 -0.50 6.23 -5.86
CA LYS A 71 -0.64 7.42 -6.72
C LYS A 71 -0.83 8.69 -5.89
N ARG A 72 -1.70 8.66 -4.88
CA ARG A 72 -1.93 9.81 -3.99
C ARG A 72 -0.70 10.17 -3.17
N ILE A 73 -0.01 9.18 -2.61
CA ILE A 73 1.25 9.39 -1.87
C ILE A 73 2.31 10.00 -2.79
N LYS A 74 2.51 9.47 -3.99
CA LYS A 74 3.47 10.01 -4.96
C LYS A 74 3.16 11.47 -5.33
N MET A 75 1.87 11.81 -5.56
CA MET A 75 1.46 13.19 -5.80
C MET A 75 1.78 14.13 -4.62
N ALA A 76 1.55 13.68 -3.39
CA ALA A 76 1.89 14.45 -2.19
C ALA A 76 3.41 14.66 -2.05
N LEU A 77 4.21 13.62 -2.29
CA LEU A 77 5.67 13.70 -2.25
C LEU A 77 6.22 14.65 -3.32
N SER A 78 5.70 14.61 -4.55
CA SER A 78 6.11 15.51 -5.63
C SER A 78 5.73 16.98 -5.37
N SER A 79 4.69 17.22 -4.56
CA SER A 79 4.26 18.59 -4.19
C SER A 79 5.09 19.18 -3.04
N THR A 80 5.93 18.36 -2.39
CA THR A 80 6.76 18.74 -1.24
C THR A 80 8.25 18.85 -1.61
N ALA A 81 8.60 18.53 -2.87
CA ALA A 81 9.95 18.60 -3.43
C ALA A 81 10.29 19.98 -4.00
#